data_AF-A0A7V9J3B9-F1
#
_entry.id   AF-A0A7V9J3B9-F1
#
_cell.length_a   1.000
_cell.length_b   1.000
_cell.length_c   1.000
_cell.angle_alpha   90.00
_cell.angle_beta   90.00
_cell.angle_gamma   90.00
#
_symmetry.space_group_name_H-M   'P 1'
#
loop_
_entity.id
_entity.type
_entity.pdbx_description
1 polymer ?
#
loop_
_entity_poly.entity_id
_entity_poly.type
_entity_poly.pdbx_seq_one_letter_code
_entity_poly.pdbx_strand_id
1 'polypeptide(L)'
;MDFIAKLENIGNADACRRYIELAGTAADRPQGQLPRQRSDLREGKRSQRALLPSEIYDPVGEECFAAIKMAEALSTSFSLCERIAEGRKWKPETLRRLALEGYLGWNDGKLAFIYDTGVKLRWRENGERIIRWAFGKPWIWRGAWLQPVEFVYLCESETDAISLLDAGIEEDARLVVVAMPSASTFKEDWVHLFRGKDVILAFDNDDAGAEATERVGKLLWGHARLLNRLDWKGGQYAVRA
;
A
#
# COMPACT_ATOMS: atom_id res chain seq x y z
N MET A 1 14.45 3.97 -6.53
CA MET A 1 14.51 2.68 -7.25
C MET A 1 13.56 1.71 -6.60
N ASP A 2 12.47 1.48 -7.34
CA ASP A 2 11.47 0.43 -7.14
C ASP A 2 12.13 -0.95 -7.17
N PHE A 3 11.52 -1.95 -6.52
CA PHE A 3 12.00 -3.32 -6.48
C PHE A 3 12.14 -3.92 -7.90
N ILE A 4 11.15 -3.80 -8.80
CA ILE A 4 11.28 -4.34 -10.17
C ILE A 4 12.38 -3.61 -10.95
N ALA A 5 12.50 -2.29 -10.76
CA ALA A 5 13.58 -1.53 -11.39
C ALA A 5 14.97 -2.02 -10.95
N LYS A 6 15.10 -2.49 -9.71
CA LYS A 6 16.33 -3.13 -9.21
C LYS A 6 16.49 -4.57 -9.70
N LEU A 7 15.41 -5.36 -9.70
CA LEU A 7 15.42 -6.79 -10.02
C LEU A 7 15.75 -7.02 -11.50
N GLU A 8 15.09 -6.26 -12.38
CA GLU A 8 15.20 -6.41 -13.83
C GLU A 8 16.17 -5.40 -14.45
N ASN A 9 16.77 -4.54 -13.63
CA ASN A 9 17.65 -3.45 -14.06
C ASN A 9 16.99 -2.57 -15.15
N ILE A 10 15.68 -2.33 -15.00
CA ILE A 10 14.87 -1.53 -15.92
C ILE A 10 14.47 -0.19 -15.28
N GLY A 11 14.03 0.77 -16.10
CA GLY A 11 13.50 2.02 -15.59
C GLY A 11 12.24 1.78 -14.74
N ASN A 12 11.99 2.62 -13.73
CA ASN A 12 10.76 2.54 -12.92
C ASN A 12 9.49 2.53 -13.79
N ALA A 13 9.45 3.26 -14.92
CA ALA A 13 8.30 3.25 -15.84
C ALA A 13 8.10 1.90 -16.56
N ASP A 14 9.17 1.16 -16.81
CA ASP A 14 9.11 -0.20 -17.40
C ASP A 14 8.74 -1.22 -16.33
N ALA A 15 9.28 -1.08 -15.13
CA ALA A 15 8.86 -1.81 -13.94
C ALA A 15 7.36 -1.66 -13.67
N CYS A 16 6.86 -0.44 -13.78
CA CYS A 16 5.45 -0.09 -13.67
C CYS A 16 4.57 -0.77 -14.74
N ARG A 17 4.99 -0.75 -16.01
CA ARG A 17 4.30 -1.48 -17.08
C ARG A 17 4.33 -2.99 -16.84
N ARG A 18 5.47 -3.50 -16.39
CA ARG A 18 5.63 -4.90 -16.01
C ARG A 18 4.69 -5.28 -14.87
N TYR A 19 4.53 -4.44 -13.85
CA TYR A 19 3.54 -4.62 -12.79
C TYR A 19 2.12 -4.77 -13.35
N ILE A 20 1.70 -3.87 -14.25
CA ILE A 20 0.36 -3.91 -14.86
C ILE A 20 0.18 -5.18 -15.72
N GLU A 21 1.19 -5.55 -16.51
CA GLU A 21 1.19 -6.79 -17.31
C GLU A 21 1.10 -8.05 -16.43
N LEU A 22 1.86 -8.09 -15.33
CA LEU A 22 1.92 -9.22 -14.42
C LEU A 22 0.66 -9.36 -13.58
N ALA A 23 0.10 -8.23 -13.17
CA ALA A 23 -0.97 -8.19 -12.18
C ALA A 23 -2.37 -8.04 -12.78
N GLY A 24 -2.42 -7.76 -14.10
CA GLY A 24 -3.61 -7.53 -14.92
C GLY A 24 -4.42 -6.32 -14.49
N THR A 25 -5.28 -5.84 -15.38
CA THR A 25 -6.32 -4.87 -15.03
C THR A 25 -7.54 -5.61 -14.49
N ALA A 26 -8.46 -4.90 -13.82
CA ALA A 26 -9.74 -5.49 -13.43
C ALA A 26 -10.58 -5.95 -14.66
N ALA A 27 -10.26 -5.47 -15.87
CA ALA A 27 -10.90 -5.87 -17.11
C ALA A 27 -10.40 -7.22 -17.67
N ASP A 28 -9.19 -7.65 -17.31
CA ASP A 28 -8.56 -8.87 -17.85
C ASP A 28 -9.01 -10.15 -17.12
N ARG A 29 -9.93 -10.05 -16.16
CA ARG A 29 -10.29 -11.18 -15.29
C ARG A 29 -11.57 -11.88 -15.77
N PRO A 30 -11.56 -13.22 -15.94
CA PRO A 30 -12.73 -13.95 -16.37
C PRO A 30 -13.88 -13.77 -15.37
N GLN A 31 -15.07 -13.43 -15.88
CA GLN A 31 -16.34 -13.53 -15.15
C GLN A 31 -16.64 -15.03 -14.91
N GLY A 32 -16.00 -15.63 -13.91
CA GLY A 32 -16.00 -17.08 -13.72
C GLY A 32 -16.20 -17.53 -12.28
N GLN A 33 -17.44 -17.92 -11.98
CA GLN A 33 -17.96 -18.70 -10.84
C GLN A 33 -17.33 -18.50 -9.45
N LEU A 34 -18.12 -17.82 -8.61
CA LEU A 34 -18.07 -17.83 -7.14
C LEU A 34 -17.63 -19.20 -6.60
N PRO A 35 -16.63 -19.28 -5.71
CA PRO A 35 -16.47 -20.45 -4.86
C PRO A 35 -17.76 -20.61 -4.06
N ARG A 36 -18.39 -21.80 -4.11
CA ARG A 36 -19.45 -22.17 -3.17
C ARG A 36 -18.91 -21.90 -1.77
N GLN A 37 -19.56 -21.00 -1.04
CA GLN A 37 -19.35 -20.83 0.39
C GLN A 37 -19.43 -22.23 1.01
N ARG A 38 -18.31 -22.76 1.52
CA ARG A 38 -18.38 -23.92 2.39
C ARG A 38 -19.12 -23.45 3.64
N SER A 39 -20.34 -23.94 3.79
CA SER A 39 -21.28 -23.69 4.89
C SER A 39 -20.83 -24.27 6.24
N ASP A 40 -19.55 -24.57 6.41
CA ASP A 40 -19.01 -25.22 7.61
C ASP A 40 -18.13 -24.25 8.40
N LEU A 41 -18.68 -23.08 8.74
CA LEU A 41 -18.13 -22.27 9.82
C LEU A 41 -18.96 -22.54 11.06
N ARG A 42 -18.41 -23.40 11.92
CA ARG A 42 -18.85 -23.58 13.30
C ARG A 42 -19.10 -22.22 13.94
N GLU A 43 -20.32 -22.03 14.41
CA GLU A 43 -20.69 -20.98 15.34
C GLU A 43 -19.75 -21.03 16.56
N GLY A 44 -18.90 -20.03 16.71
CA GLY A 44 -18.02 -19.97 17.87
C GLY A 44 -16.72 -19.21 17.66
N LYS A 45 -16.81 -17.91 17.37
CA LYS A 45 -15.89 -16.85 17.83
C LYS A 45 -16.51 -15.51 17.44
N ARG A 46 -16.64 -14.60 18.41
CA ARG A 46 -17.11 -13.22 18.20
C ARG A 46 -16.44 -12.68 16.94
N SER A 47 -17.25 -12.22 15.98
CA SER A 47 -16.75 -11.42 14.87
C SER A 47 -15.97 -10.26 15.48
N GLN A 48 -14.63 -10.32 15.44
CA GLN A 48 -13.82 -9.19 15.85
C GLN A 48 -14.18 -8.04 14.91
N ARG A 49 -14.80 -7.01 15.49
CA ARG A 49 -15.17 -5.80 14.78
C ARG A 49 -13.87 -5.12 14.33
N ALA A 50 -13.96 -4.57 13.13
CA ALA A 50 -13.00 -3.63 12.59
C ALA A 50 -12.56 -2.57 13.60
N LEU A 51 -11.26 -2.48 13.90
CA LEU A 51 -10.78 -1.27 14.56
C LEU A 51 -10.75 -0.14 13.53
N LEU A 52 -11.64 0.83 13.70
CA LEU A 52 -11.61 2.10 12.98
C LEU A 52 -10.31 2.84 13.31
N PRO A 53 -9.81 3.72 12.42
CA PRO A 53 -8.63 4.55 12.71
C PRO A 53 -8.68 5.18 14.09
N SER A 54 -9.78 5.83 14.43
CA SER A 54 -9.99 6.48 15.73
C SER A 54 -9.98 5.53 16.93
N GLU A 55 -10.28 4.24 16.73
CA GLU A 55 -10.17 3.20 17.77
C GLU A 55 -8.71 2.73 17.96
N ILE A 56 -7.82 3.02 17.00
CA ILE A 56 -6.37 2.78 17.08
C ILE A 56 -5.65 4.03 17.62
N TYR A 57 -5.94 5.16 17.01
CA TYR A 57 -5.39 6.47 17.31
C TYR A 57 -6.26 7.53 16.64
N ASP A 58 -6.74 8.49 17.42
CA ASP A 58 -7.50 9.63 16.91
C ASP A 58 -6.60 10.87 16.95
N PRO A 59 -6.06 11.33 15.80
CA PRO A 59 -5.22 12.52 15.78
C PRO A 59 -5.96 13.73 16.31
N VAL A 60 -5.33 14.47 17.23
CA VAL A 60 -5.92 15.68 17.79
C VAL A 60 -5.73 16.88 16.86
N GLY A 61 -6.47 17.97 17.08
CA GLY A 61 -6.51 19.12 16.16
C GLY A 61 -5.13 19.68 15.76
N GLU A 62 -4.17 19.75 16.68
CA GLU A 62 -2.80 20.19 16.37
C GLU A 62 -2.06 19.21 15.44
N GLU A 63 -2.27 17.91 15.61
CA GLU A 63 -1.67 16.86 14.78
C GLU A 63 -2.30 16.80 13.39
N CYS A 64 -3.63 16.94 13.32
CA CYS A 64 -4.33 17.10 12.05
C CYS A 64 -3.79 18.32 11.28
N PHE A 65 -3.63 19.45 11.97
CA PHE A 65 -3.08 20.66 11.37
C PHE A 65 -1.64 20.46 10.90
N ALA A 66 -0.82 19.77 11.69
CA ALA A 66 0.55 19.43 11.30
C ALA A 66 0.58 18.55 10.04
N ALA A 67 -0.24 17.50 9.96
CA ALA A 67 -0.33 16.65 8.76
C ALA A 67 -0.74 17.45 7.52
N ILE A 68 -1.77 18.31 7.64
CA ILE A 68 -2.22 19.20 6.56
C ILE A 68 -1.09 20.13 6.11
N LYS A 69 -0.33 20.71 7.04
CA LYS A 69 0.81 21.57 6.71
C LYS A 69 1.93 20.83 5.99
N MET A 70 2.21 19.59 6.38
CA MET A 70 3.19 18.76 5.68
C MET A 70 2.74 18.42 4.24
N ALA A 71 1.47 18.11 4.05
CA ALA A 71 0.87 17.87 2.74
C ALA A 71 0.88 19.14 1.86
N GLU A 72 0.52 20.29 2.44
CA GLU A 72 0.57 21.61 1.79
C GLU A 72 1.99 21.95 1.34
N ALA A 73 2.99 21.75 2.19
CA ALA A 73 4.39 22.02 1.89
C ALA A 73 4.91 21.23 0.68
N LEU A 74 4.44 20.00 0.50
CA LEU A 74 4.79 19.19 -0.68
C LEU A 74 3.98 19.59 -1.92
N SER A 75 2.65 19.68 -1.79
CA SER A 75 1.74 19.91 -2.92
C SER A 75 1.89 21.28 -3.61
N THR A 76 2.36 22.28 -2.86
CA THR A 76 2.57 23.67 -3.34
C THR A 76 3.98 23.92 -3.89
N SER A 77 4.93 23.01 -3.65
CA SER A 77 6.32 23.17 -4.07
C SER A 77 6.65 22.28 -5.27
N PHE A 78 6.53 22.84 -6.47
CA PHE A 78 6.79 22.11 -7.72
C PHE A 78 8.24 21.62 -7.81
N SER A 79 9.22 22.48 -7.50
CA SER A 79 10.65 22.12 -7.53
C SER A 79 11.02 21.05 -6.50
N LEU A 80 10.35 21.02 -5.35
CA LEU A 80 10.51 19.94 -4.37
C LEU A 80 9.98 18.62 -4.92
N CYS A 81 8.79 18.62 -5.54
CA CYS A 81 8.24 17.44 -6.21
C CYS A 81 9.18 16.93 -7.30
N GLU A 82 9.69 17.80 -8.18
CA GLU A 82 10.66 17.43 -9.23
C GLU A 82 11.91 16.75 -8.67
N ARG A 83 12.52 17.35 -7.64
CA ARG A 83 13.73 16.81 -7.01
C ARG A 83 13.50 15.45 -6.37
N ILE A 84 12.39 15.27 -5.64
CA ILE A 84 12.06 13.98 -5.02
C ILE A 84 11.79 12.94 -6.12
N ALA A 85 10.99 13.31 -7.12
CA ALA A 85 10.64 12.50 -8.27
C ALA A 85 11.89 12.02 -9.00
N GLU A 86 12.84 12.90 -9.30
CA GLU A 86 14.11 12.55 -9.97
C GLU A 86 14.93 11.52 -9.17
N GLY A 87 15.09 11.74 -7.85
CA GLY A 87 15.85 10.86 -6.97
C GLY A 87 15.17 9.50 -6.75
N ARG A 88 13.84 9.44 -6.89
CA ARG A 88 13.05 8.21 -6.69
C ARG A 88 12.69 7.50 -7.99
N LYS A 89 12.80 8.19 -9.12
CA LYS A 89 12.30 7.81 -10.46
C LYS A 89 10.78 7.68 -10.49
N TRP A 90 10.09 8.66 -9.92
CA TRP A 90 8.64 8.82 -10.00
C TRP A 90 8.29 10.03 -10.86
N LYS A 91 7.02 10.20 -11.21
CA LYS A 91 6.46 11.42 -11.81
C LYS A 91 6.20 12.46 -10.71
N PRO A 92 6.58 13.74 -10.91
CA PRO A 92 6.24 14.82 -9.96
C PRO A 92 4.74 14.92 -9.69
N GLU A 93 3.90 14.62 -10.68
CA GLU A 93 2.44 14.66 -10.60
C GLU A 93 1.91 13.63 -9.60
N THR A 94 2.52 12.44 -9.52
CA THR A 94 2.15 11.40 -8.55
C THR A 94 2.39 11.88 -7.12
N LEU A 95 3.52 12.53 -6.87
CA LEU A 95 3.84 13.09 -5.55
C LEU A 95 2.88 14.21 -5.17
N ARG A 96 2.62 15.13 -6.11
CA ARG A 96 1.69 16.24 -5.89
C ARG A 96 0.27 15.73 -5.64
N ARG A 97 -0.19 14.74 -6.41
CA ARG A 97 -1.50 14.11 -6.21
C ARG A 97 -1.61 13.49 -4.82
N LEU A 98 -0.65 12.66 -4.42
CA LEU A 98 -0.65 12.05 -3.08
C LEU A 98 -0.61 13.07 -1.95
N ALA A 99 0.06 14.20 -2.16
CA ALA A 99 0.04 15.29 -1.21
C ALA A 99 -1.33 15.97 -1.13
N LEU A 100 -1.99 16.21 -2.26
CA LEU A 100 -3.35 16.74 -2.30
C LEU A 100 -4.39 15.77 -1.70
N GLU A 101 -4.17 14.46 -1.86
CA GLU A 101 -4.97 13.40 -1.22
C GLU A 101 -4.69 13.29 0.30
N GLY A 102 -3.66 13.96 0.81
CA GLY A 102 -3.31 13.96 2.23
C GLY A 102 -2.51 12.74 2.70
N TYR A 103 -1.88 11.98 1.80
CA TYR A 103 -1.13 10.76 2.13
C TYR A 103 0.40 10.90 2.03
N LEU A 104 0.86 12.01 1.47
CA LEU A 104 2.28 12.32 1.36
C LEU A 104 2.52 13.79 1.72
N GLY A 105 3.67 14.08 2.31
CA GLY A 105 4.01 15.43 2.72
C GLY A 105 5.50 15.63 2.87
N TRP A 106 5.86 16.83 3.30
CA TRP A 106 7.23 17.23 3.56
C TRP A 106 7.34 17.92 4.91
N ASN A 107 8.32 17.49 5.73
CA ASN A 107 8.59 18.10 7.03
C ASN A 107 10.08 18.19 7.29
N ASP A 108 10.62 19.41 7.44
CA ASP A 108 12.01 19.67 7.84
C ASP A 108 13.06 18.82 7.09
N GLY A 109 12.96 18.80 5.75
CA GLY A 109 13.89 18.05 4.91
C GLY A 109 13.58 16.56 4.79
N LYS A 110 12.46 16.08 5.35
CA LYS A 110 12.11 14.66 5.44
C LYS A 110 10.81 14.39 4.69
N LEU A 111 10.76 13.23 4.03
CA LEU A 111 9.53 12.78 3.39
C LEU A 111 8.58 12.26 4.47
N ALA A 112 7.35 12.77 4.49
CA ALA A 112 6.32 12.39 5.44
C ALA A 112 5.28 11.50 4.77
N PHE A 113 5.15 10.27 5.23
CA PHE A 113 4.05 9.38 4.87
C PHE A 113 2.93 9.60 5.88
N ILE A 114 1.82 10.15 5.41
CA ILE A 114 0.69 10.51 6.25
C ILE A 114 -0.29 9.34 6.23
N TYR A 115 -0.68 8.89 7.42
CA TYR A 115 -1.67 7.85 7.65
C TYR A 115 -2.88 8.48 8.31
N ASP A 116 -4.02 7.80 8.22
CA ASP A 116 -5.23 8.17 8.96
C ASP A 116 -5.04 8.18 10.50
N THR A 117 -3.95 7.57 10.98
CA THR A 117 -3.63 7.37 12.40
C THR A 117 -2.30 8.00 12.82
N GLY A 118 -1.65 8.79 11.96
CA GLY A 118 -0.37 9.42 12.30
C GLY A 118 0.53 9.78 11.11
N VAL A 119 1.76 10.17 11.39
CA VAL A 119 2.74 10.52 10.35
C VAL A 119 4.06 9.80 10.57
N LYS A 120 4.54 9.11 9.53
CA LYS A 120 5.84 8.46 9.49
C LYS A 120 6.81 9.25 8.63
N LEU A 121 7.88 9.75 9.24
CA LEU A 121 8.97 10.45 8.57
C LEU A 121 10.03 9.45 8.10
N ARG A 122 10.53 9.66 6.88
CA ARG A 122 11.64 8.89 6.30
C ARG A 122 12.65 9.82 5.65
N TRP A 123 13.91 9.64 5.97
CA TRP A 123 15.02 10.37 5.35
C TRP A 123 16.27 9.50 5.29
N ARG A 124 17.35 10.07 4.75
CA ARG A 124 18.68 9.49 4.82
C ARG A 124 19.60 10.37 5.63
N GLU A 125 20.39 9.75 6.50
CA GLU A 125 21.42 10.40 7.31
C GLU A 125 22.65 9.49 7.24
N ASN A 126 23.81 10.05 6.87
CA ASN A 126 25.06 9.30 6.72
C ASN A 126 24.97 8.03 5.83
N GLY A 127 24.13 8.07 4.79
CA GLY A 127 23.90 6.94 3.88
C GLY A 127 22.88 5.91 4.39
N GLU A 128 22.50 5.97 5.66
CA GLU A 128 21.52 5.07 6.27
C GLU A 128 20.09 5.59 6.10
N ARG A 129 19.14 4.66 6.01
CA ARG A 129 17.71 4.97 5.97
C ARG A 129 17.22 5.13 7.41
N ILE A 130 16.75 6.32 7.75
CA ILE A 130 16.12 6.58 9.05
C ILE A 130 14.59 6.63 8.87
N ILE A 131 13.88 6.05 9.83
CA ILE A 131 12.41 6.04 9.90
C ILE A 131 12.01 6.43 11.32
N ARG A 132 11.11 7.40 11.46
CA ARG A 132 10.52 7.75 12.77
C ARG A 132 9.05 8.11 12.61
N TRP A 133 8.24 7.77 13.60
CA TRP A 133 6.90 8.33 13.72
C TRP A 133 7.02 9.73 14.33
N ALA A 134 6.47 10.74 13.65
CA ALA A 134 6.35 12.08 14.23
C ALA A 134 5.29 12.08 15.34
N PHE A 135 4.16 11.43 15.07
CA PHE A 135 3.08 11.17 16.01
C PHE A 135 2.22 10.01 15.50
N GLY A 136 1.31 9.53 16.35
CA GLY A 136 0.35 8.48 16.01
C GLY A 136 0.90 7.06 16.05
N LYS A 137 0.20 6.14 15.39
CA LYS A 137 0.46 4.69 15.45
C LYS A 137 0.42 4.06 14.05
N PRO A 138 1.12 2.93 13.84
CA PRO A 138 1.06 2.20 12.57
C PRO A 138 -0.34 1.66 12.29
N TRP A 139 -0.84 1.97 11.09
CA TRP A 139 -2.02 1.40 10.44
C TRP A 139 -1.77 1.21 8.94
N ILE A 140 -2.74 0.73 8.16
CA ILE A 140 -2.58 0.62 6.72
C ILE A 140 -2.49 2.02 6.09
N TRP A 141 -1.43 2.28 5.31
CA TRP A 141 -1.30 3.54 4.57
C TRP A 141 -2.35 3.57 3.45
N ARG A 142 -3.09 4.69 3.34
CA ARG A 142 -4.30 4.80 2.50
C ARG A 142 -5.43 3.86 2.91
N GLY A 143 -5.44 3.41 4.17
CA GLY A 143 -6.41 2.45 4.69
C GLY A 143 -7.86 2.93 4.62
N ALA A 144 -8.11 4.24 4.74
CA ALA A 144 -9.47 4.78 4.59
C ALA A 144 -10.09 4.55 3.20
N TRP A 145 -9.27 4.33 2.17
CA TRP A 145 -9.75 4.11 0.80
C TRP A 145 -10.09 2.63 0.52
N LEU A 146 -9.88 1.73 1.48
CA LEU A 146 -10.29 0.33 1.35
C LEU A 146 -11.81 0.17 1.27
N GLN A 147 -12.59 1.16 1.69
CA GLN A 147 -14.02 1.26 1.39
C GLN A 147 -14.17 2.45 0.44
N PRO A 148 -14.67 2.32 -0.80
CA PRO A 148 -15.67 1.37 -1.30
C PRO A 148 -15.16 0.36 -2.36
N VAL A 149 -13.85 0.08 -2.42
CA VAL A 149 -13.25 -0.66 -3.56
C VAL A 149 -13.48 -2.18 -3.57
N GLU A 150 -13.36 -2.76 -4.75
CA GLU A 150 -13.41 -4.23 -4.97
C GLU A 150 -12.02 -4.87 -5.01
N PHE A 151 -11.04 -4.18 -5.58
CA PHE A 151 -9.69 -4.69 -5.82
C PHE A 151 -8.67 -3.94 -4.96
N VAL A 152 -7.74 -4.69 -4.38
CA VAL A 152 -6.72 -4.12 -3.50
C VAL A 152 -5.35 -4.67 -3.86
N TYR A 153 -4.42 -3.77 -4.14
CA TYR A 153 -2.99 -4.06 -4.10
C TYR A 153 -2.48 -3.71 -2.71
N LEU A 154 -2.01 -4.72 -1.97
CA LEU A 154 -1.36 -4.53 -0.68
C LEU A 154 0.15 -4.64 -0.88
N CYS A 155 0.84 -3.51 -0.75
CA CYS A 155 2.30 -3.42 -0.87
C CYS A 155 2.99 -3.57 0.50
N GLU A 156 4.25 -3.99 0.45
CA GLU A 156 5.07 -4.13 1.66
C GLU A 156 5.45 -2.78 2.27
N SER A 157 5.69 -1.77 1.43
CA SER A 157 6.02 -0.41 1.85
C SER A 157 5.30 0.66 1.04
N GLU A 158 5.24 1.87 1.58
CA GLU A 158 4.61 3.02 0.91
C GLU A 158 5.37 3.40 -0.34
N THR A 159 6.68 3.14 -0.41
CA THR A 159 7.47 3.45 -1.60
C THR A 159 7.06 2.55 -2.77
N ASP A 160 6.75 1.29 -2.52
CA ASP A 160 6.34 0.34 -3.58
C ASP A 160 4.91 0.67 -4.03
N ALA A 161 4.05 1.04 -3.08
CA ALA A 161 2.73 1.58 -3.40
C ALA A 161 2.80 2.84 -4.27
N ILE A 162 3.69 3.80 -3.97
CA ILE A 162 3.86 5.00 -4.81
C ILE A 162 4.34 4.62 -6.21
N SER A 163 5.25 3.65 -6.36
CA SER A 163 5.67 3.20 -7.69
C SER A 163 4.51 2.61 -8.48
N LEU A 164 3.66 1.78 -7.85
CA LEU A 164 2.43 1.28 -8.48
C LEU A 164 1.46 2.40 -8.87
N LEU A 165 1.31 3.41 -8.03
CA LEU A 165 0.48 4.58 -8.35
C LEU A 165 1.06 5.39 -9.51
N ASP A 166 2.38 5.52 -9.56
CA ASP A 166 3.11 6.18 -10.64
C ASP A 166 2.94 5.45 -11.98
N ALA A 167 2.77 4.13 -11.92
CA ALA A 167 2.45 3.26 -13.05
C ALA A 167 1.09 3.56 -13.68
N GLY A 168 0.17 4.18 -12.95
CA GLY A 168 -1.22 4.36 -13.38
C GLY A 168 -2.14 3.20 -13.01
N ILE A 169 -1.78 2.35 -12.04
CA ILE A 169 -2.60 1.16 -11.72
C ILE A 169 -4.00 1.50 -11.18
N GLU A 170 -4.18 2.70 -10.62
CA GLU A 170 -5.47 3.23 -10.13
C GLU A 170 -6.25 4.02 -11.19
N GLU A 171 -6.02 3.81 -12.49
CA GLU A 171 -6.92 4.35 -13.52
C GLU A 171 -8.34 3.74 -13.44
N ASP A 172 -8.49 2.54 -12.87
CA ASP A 172 -9.78 1.95 -12.53
C ASP A 172 -10.21 2.34 -11.09
N ALA A 173 -11.32 3.06 -10.97
CA ALA A 173 -11.86 3.52 -9.69
C ALA A 173 -12.28 2.40 -8.71
N ARG A 174 -12.34 1.14 -9.16
CA ARG A 174 -12.65 -0.03 -8.30
C ARG A 174 -11.41 -0.61 -7.62
N LEU A 175 -10.22 -0.07 -7.90
CA LEU A 175 -8.93 -0.53 -7.42
C LEU A 175 -8.29 0.50 -6.51
N VAL A 176 -7.72 0.03 -5.40
CA VAL A 176 -6.83 0.84 -4.56
C VAL A 176 -5.49 0.14 -4.32
N VAL A 177 -4.44 0.94 -4.23
CA VAL A 177 -3.12 0.57 -3.75
C VAL A 177 -2.95 1.08 -2.33
N VAL A 178 -2.69 0.16 -1.41
CA VAL A 178 -2.39 0.45 0.00
C VAL A 178 -1.05 -0.17 0.38
N ALA A 179 -0.48 0.26 1.50
CA ALA A 179 0.77 -0.30 1.99
C ALA A 179 0.75 -0.63 3.48
N MET A 180 1.52 -1.65 3.85
CA MET A 180 1.87 -1.89 5.24
C MET A 180 2.90 -0.84 5.73
N PRO A 181 2.87 -0.45 7.02
CA PRO A 181 3.93 0.36 7.61
C PRO A 181 5.32 -0.26 7.55
N SER A 182 5.36 -1.60 7.57
CA SER A 182 6.54 -2.47 7.50
C SER A 182 6.10 -3.92 7.30
N ALA A 183 6.97 -4.74 6.69
CA ALA A 183 6.80 -6.17 6.45
C ALA A 183 6.29 -6.99 7.66
N SER A 184 6.64 -6.58 8.88
CA SER A 184 6.28 -7.30 10.12
C SER A 184 5.01 -6.77 10.81
N THR A 185 4.38 -5.71 10.30
CA THR A 185 3.39 -4.92 11.07
C THR A 185 1.93 -5.31 10.82
N PHE A 186 1.63 -6.18 9.85
CA PHE A 186 0.23 -6.57 9.57
C PHE A 186 -0.43 -7.28 10.75
N LYS A 187 -1.50 -6.71 11.29
CA LYS A 187 -2.23 -7.22 12.47
C LYS A 187 -3.46 -8.03 12.05
N GLU A 188 -3.79 -9.06 12.83
CA GLU A 188 -4.98 -9.89 12.62
C GLU A 188 -6.26 -9.05 12.62
N ASP A 189 -6.35 -8.07 13.51
CA ASP A 189 -7.48 -7.13 13.57
C ASP A 189 -7.63 -6.27 12.31
N TRP A 190 -6.71 -6.30 11.33
CA TRP A 190 -6.86 -5.58 10.05
C TRP A 190 -7.48 -6.43 8.94
N VAL A 191 -7.58 -7.76 9.12
CA VAL A 191 -8.09 -8.70 8.11
C VAL A 191 -9.49 -8.33 7.61
N HIS A 192 -10.34 -7.81 8.49
CA HIS A 192 -11.69 -7.38 8.15
C HIS A 192 -11.72 -6.30 7.06
N LEU A 193 -10.69 -5.44 6.93
CA LEU A 193 -10.63 -4.37 5.94
C LEU A 193 -10.64 -4.93 4.51
N PHE A 194 -10.18 -6.17 4.36
CA PHE A 194 -10.02 -6.87 3.09
C PHE A 194 -11.16 -7.86 2.82
N ARG A 195 -12.14 -7.95 3.73
CA ARG A 195 -13.22 -8.95 3.61
C ARG A 195 -14.02 -8.75 2.32
N GLY A 196 -14.19 -9.83 1.56
CA GLY A 196 -14.97 -9.81 0.32
C GLY A 196 -14.30 -9.09 -0.87
N LYS A 197 -13.04 -8.68 -0.73
CA LYS A 197 -12.26 -8.00 -1.78
C LYS A 197 -11.33 -8.96 -2.50
N ASP A 198 -10.90 -8.58 -3.68
CA ASP A 198 -9.86 -9.29 -4.42
C ASP A 198 -8.52 -8.65 -4.10
N VAL A 199 -7.70 -9.36 -3.33
CA VAL A 199 -6.43 -8.85 -2.80
C VAL A 199 -5.27 -9.45 -3.57
N ILE A 200 -4.36 -8.58 -4.00
CA ILE A 200 -3.04 -8.94 -4.52
C ILE A 200 -1.99 -8.52 -3.49
N LEU A 201 -1.21 -9.48 -3.02
CA LEU A 201 -0.01 -9.23 -2.24
C LEU A 201 1.13 -8.88 -3.20
N ALA A 202 1.57 -7.63 -3.16
CA ALA A 202 2.65 -7.08 -3.96
C ALA A 202 3.86 -6.78 -3.06
N PHE A 203 4.44 -7.84 -2.50
CA PHE A 203 5.59 -7.75 -1.58
C PHE A 203 6.90 -8.04 -2.31
N ASP A 204 8.02 -7.66 -1.69
CA ASP A 204 9.35 -7.80 -2.27
C ASP A 204 9.69 -9.29 -2.48
N ASN A 205 10.51 -9.60 -3.50
CA ASN A 205 10.98 -10.98 -3.75
C ASN A 205 12.25 -11.33 -2.96
N ASP A 206 12.32 -10.89 -1.71
CA ASP A 206 13.38 -11.27 -0.79
C ASP A 206 12.82 -12.15 0.34
N ASP A 207 13.69 -12.61 1.24
CA ASP A 207 13.28 -13.50 2.32
C ASP A 207 12.24 -12.83 3.24
N ALA A 208 12.37 -11.51 3.49
CA ALA A 208 11.44 -10.77 4.34
C ALA A 208 10.07 -10.61 3.66
N GLY A 209 10.04 -10.31 2.37
CA GLY A 209 8.82 -10.22 1.59
C GLY A 209 8.14 -11.58 1.39
N ALA A 210 8.91 -12.67 1.25
CA ALA A 210 8.39 -14.02 1.21
C ALA A 210 7.73 -14.43 2.54
N GLU A 211 8.41 -14.19 3.67
CA GLU A 211 7.85 -14.41 5.01
C GLU A 211 6.60 -13.57 5.26
N ALA A 212 6.61 -12.29 4.87
CA ALA A 212 5.45 -11.42 4.95
C ALA A 212 4.30 -11.93 4.09
N THR A 213 4.57 -12.40 2.87
CA THR A 213 3.57 -12.93 1.94
C THR A 213 2.89 -14.15 2.53
N GLU A 214 3.66 -15.09 3.08
CA GLU A 214 3.11 -16.29 3.71
C GLU A 214 2.27 -15.94 4.93
N ARG A 215 2.80 -15.10 5.82
CA ARG A 215 2.13 -14.70 7.07
C ARG A 215 0.83 -13.94 6.80
N VAL A 216 0.88 -12.91 5.96
CA VAL A 216 -0.30 -12.09 5.61
C VAL A 216 -1.28 -12.92 4.79
N GLY A 217 -0.79 -13.76 3.89
CA GLY A 217 -1.61 -14.67 3.11
C GLY A 217 -2.45 -15.60 4.00
N LYS A 218 -1.83 -16.22 5.00
CA LYS A 218 -2.54 -17.04 6.00
C LYS A 218 -3.61 -16.27 6.77
N LEU A 219 -3.35 -15.01 7.14
CA LEU A 219 -4.32 -14.17 7.85
C LEU A 219 -5.50 -13.76 6.97
N LEU A 220 -5.27 -13.50 5.67
CA LEU A 220 -6.30 -13.11 4.72
C LEU A 220 -7.06 -14.29 4.12
N TRP A 221 -6.52 -15.51 4.23
CA TRP A 221 -7.13 -16.72 3.72
C TRP A 221 -8.52 -16.95 4.32
N GLY A 222 -9.51 -17.14 3.46
CA GLY A 222 -10.92 -17.28 3.86
C GLY A 222 -11.64 -15.98 4.23
N HIS A 223 -10.94 -14.84 4.22
CA HIS A 223 -11.54 -13.52 4.46
C HIS A 223 -11.66 -12.70 3.17
N ALA A 224 -10.61 -12.67 2.35
CA ALA A 224 -10.66 -12.08 1.01
C ALA A 224 -11.54 -12.94 0.08
N ARG A 225 -12.19 -12.30 -0.92
CA ARG A 225 -12.95 -13.01 -1.97
C ARG A 225 -12.00 -13.77 -2.88
N LEU A 226 -10.91 -13.12 -3.29
CA LEU A 226 -9.78 -13.72 -3.98
C LEU A 226 -8.49 -13.22 -3.33
N LEU A 227 -7.50 -14.09 -3.22
CA LEU A 227 -6.20 -13.78 -2.68
C LEU A 227 -5.13 -14.33 -3.64
N ASN A 228 -4.39 -13.41 -4.24
CA ASN A 228 -3.27 -13.70 -5.12
C ASN A 228 -2.00 -13.05 -4.56
N ARG A 229 -0.85 -13.54 -5.00
CA ARG A 229 0.45 -12.91 -4.76
C ARG A 229 1.15 -12.69 -6.11
N LEU A 230 1.95 -11.65 -6.21
CA LEU A 230 2.77 -11.44 -7.39
C LEU A 230 3.95 -12.41 -7.39
N ASP A 231 4.15 -13.12 -8.50
CA ASP A 231 5.33 -13.95 -8.73
C ASP A 231 6.28 -13.24 -9.70
N TRP A 232 7.36 -12.75 -9.12
CA TRP A 232 8.40 -11.99 -9.79
C TRP A 232 9.28 -12.83 -10.73
N LYS A 233 9.30 -14.16 -10.60
CA LYS A 233 10.21 -15.03 -11.37
C LYS A 233 9.59 -15.62 -12.65
N GLY A 234 8.27 -15.54 -12.81
CA GLY A 234 7.55 -16.39 -13.79
C GLY A 234 6.67 -15.68 -14.83
N GLY A 235 6.41 -14.37 -14.74
CA GLY A 235 5.54 -13.75 -15.74
C GLY A 235 4.07 -14.19 -15.68
N GLN A 236 3.62 -14.82 -14.58
CA GLN A 236 2.28 -15.38 -14.44
C GLN A 236 1.77 -15.23 -12.99
N TYR A 237 0.45 -15.10 -12.84
CA TYR A 237 -0.25 -15.28 -11.57
C TYR A 237 0.11 -16.64 -10.96
N ALA A 238 0.93 -16.68 -9.91
CA ALA A 238 1.29 -17.94 -9.28
C ALA A 238 0.44 -18.23 -8.04
N VAL A 239 -0.55 -19.10 -8.28
CA VAL A 239 -1.18 -20.04 -7.33
C VAL A 239 -2.04 -19.38 -6.24
N ARG A 240 -3.30 -19.82 -6.16
CA ARG A 240 -4.17 -19.58 -5.00
C ARG A 240 -3.37 -19.91 -3.73
N ALA A 241 -3.26 -18.94 -2.83
CA ALA A 241 -2.70 -19.18 -1.50
C ALA A 241 -3.44 -20.30 -0.75
#